data_AF-A0A1A8IQR0-F1
#
_entry.id   AF-A0A1A8IQR0-F1
#
_cell.length_a   1.000
_cell.length_b   1.000
_cell.length_c   1.000
_cell.angle_alpha   90.00
_cell.angle_beta   90.00
_cell.angle_gamma   90.00
#
_symmetry.space_group_name_H-M   'P 1'
#
loop_
_entity.id
_entity.type
_entity.pdbx_description
1 polymer ?
#
loop_
_entity_poly.entity_id
_entity_poly.type
_entity_poly.pdbx_seq_one_letter_code
_entity_poly.pdbx_strand_id
1 'polypeptide(L)'
;MKKFFDDIKKDMKFKSAGPGKKLTEDTSSRPEVVQSSSSAKQNRHHAPSEGAQRAGAAALARIEQKQRPKVHTSQDAIRNQVKRELEAEAAAVAEKEKAASAEGSGVPVKDFACLSVSGVYFTCPLTGATLTKSQREVHLKEAIFMRFEEDAVEASVMMIHTFNKDRDKVKTAVDIISKYVENICKNPTEEKYRKIKVSNKVFQEKVHPVEGSREFLQALGFISVMLPVEGQEEDEEFLVLPEQSPDALELMKERRDRLQKGQPVRAQLDRQPQAFRPSPNAQKFELPSEFYNLTAEELKREQQLRSELVEKNSMLRTKAMREKEEQRERRKYNYTLLRVRLPDGNLLQGTFYAWDRVHALFEFVRESLVDGWQPFELVAPGGQKLQESEEVSLVECNLVPAALLTFNWDAVVQADIAAAGGKSPTLLKPELLETIQTLS
;
A
#
# COMPACT_ATOMS: atom_id res chain seq x y z
N MET A 1 1.87 46.07 13.06
CA MET A 1 2.34 44.69 12.85
C MET A 1 3.28 44.14 13.92
N LYS A 2 4.20 44.91 14.54
CA LYS A 2 5.12 44.38 15.58
C LYS A 2 4.42 43.80 16.82
N LYS A 3 3.36 44.45 17.32
CA LYS A 3 2.60 43.98 18.50
C LYS A 3 1.94 42.61 18.31
N PHE A 4 1.50 42.30 17.07
CA PHE A 4 0.83 41.03 16.76
C PHE A 4 1.79 39.83 16.84
N PHE A 5 3.05 40.01 16.44
CA PHE A 5 4.07 38.96 16.54
C PHE A 5 4.59 38.77 17.97
N ASP A 6 4.56 39.81 18.80
CA ASP A 6 4.94 39.70 20.21
C ASP A 6 3.89 38.96 21.04
N ASP A 7 2.60 39.11 20.71
CA ASP A 7 1.52 38.38 21.37
C ASP A 7 1.54 36.89 21.02
N ILE A 8 1.83 36.53 19.75
CA ILE A 8 2.02 35.12 19.34
C ILE A 8 3.23 34.49 20.04
N LYS A 9 4.33 35.23 20.21
CA LYS A 9 5.52 34.73 20.94
C LYS A 9 5.29 34.54 22.43
N LYS A 10 4.42 35.35 23.05
CA LYS A 10 4.04 35.19 24.46
C LYS A 10 3.11 34.00 24.65
N ASP A 11 2.15 33.82 23.74
CA ASP A 11 1.19 32.71 23.79
C ASP A 11 1.86 31.35 23.60
N MET A 12 2.90 31.29 22.75
CA MET A 12 3.72 30.08 22.58
C MET A 12 4.59 29.75 23.79
N LYS A 13 5.02 30.75 24.57
CA LYS A 13 5.75 30.54 25.84
C LYS A 13 4.82 30.12 26.98
N PHE A 14 3.57 30.58 26.98
CA PHE A 14 2.58 30.20 27.98
C PHE A 14 2.06 28.75 27.78
N LYS A 15 1.94 28.28 26.54
CA LYS A 15 1.54 26.89 26.22
C LYS A 15 2.63 25.85 26.49
N SER A 16 3.90 26.28 26.61
CA SER A 16 5.05 25.42 26.93
C SER A 16 5.23 25.19 28.43
N ALA A 17 4.62 26.01 29.28
CA ALA A 17 4.58 25.79 30.71
C ALA A 17 3.28 25.00 30.99
N GLY A 18 3.39 23.81 31.57
CA GLY A 18 2.24 22.95 31.87
C GLY A 18 1.16 23.63 32.73
N PRO A 19 0.02 22.96 32.97
CA PRO A 19 -1.18 23.59 33.53
C PRO A 19 -0.89 24.27 34.88
N GLY A 20 -1.15 25.58 34.95
CA GLY A 20 -0.93 26.39 36.13
C GLY A 20 -1.91 26.06 37.25
N LYS A 21 -1.39 25.75 38.44
CA LYS A 21 -2.15 25.57 39.67
C LYS A 21 -2.26 26.92 40.40
N LYS A 22 -3.48 27.43 40.62
CA LYS A 22 -3.72 28.62 41.45
C LYS A 22 -3.77 28.23 42.94
N LEU A 23 -3.16 29.03 43.80
CA LEU A 23 -2.98 28.78 45.25
C LEU A 23 -4.17 29.24 46.13
N THR A 24 -5.41 29.23 45.64
CA THR A 24 -6.57 29.76 46.41
C THR A 24 -7.88 28.98 46.29
N GLU A 25 -7.85 27.68 45.98
CA GLU A 25 -9.09 26.88 46.05
C GLU A 25 -8.88 25.64 46.93
N ASP A 26 -9.41 25.75 48.15
CA ASP A 26 -9.77 24.62 49.00
C ASP A 26 -10.96 23.90 48.36
N THR A 27 -10.80 22.62 48.04
CA THR A 27 -11.95 21.71 47.98
C THR A 27 -11.53 20.28 48.28
N SER A 28 -11.98 19.84 49.44
CA SER A 28 -11.96 18.50 49.99
C SER A 28 -12.47 17.44 48.99
N SER A 29 -11.73 16.35 48.83
CA SER A 29 -12.28 15.00 49.01
C SER A 29 -11.17 13.97 49.15
N ARG A 30 -11.25 13.25 50.27
CA ARG A 30 -10.36 12.19 50.75
C ARG A 30 -10.62 10.90 49.97
N PRO A 31 -9.59 10.07 49.71
CA PRO A 31 -9.79 8.62 49.75
C PRO A 31 -9.06 7.99 50.93
N GLU A 32 -9.68 6.95 51.46
CA GLU A 32 -9.34 6.24 52.68
C GLU A 32 -7.97 5.56 52.63
N VAL A 33 -7.20 5.72 53.72
CA VAL A 33 -5.98 4.95 53.97
C VAL A 33 -6.36 3.79 54.88
N VAL A 34 -6.26 2.58 54.36
CA VAL A 34 -6.31 1.33 55.12
C VAL A 34 -5.11 1.31 56.07
N GLN A 35 -5.41 1.28 57.37
CA GLN A 35 -4.43 1.13 58.44
C GLN A 35 -3.88 -0.30 58.41
N SER A 36 -2.56 -0.43 58.31
CA SER A 36 -1.86 -1.61 58.82
C SER A 36 -0.84 -1.18 59.87
N SER A 37 -0.77 -2.00 60.90
CA SER A 37 -0.32 -1.72 62.25
C SER A 37 1.18 -1.47 62.38
N SER A 38 1.48 -0.55 63.27
CA SER A 38 2.80 -0.15 63.75
C SER A 38 3.60 -1.30 64.36
N SER A 39 4.86 -1.44 63.91
CA SER A 39 5.95 -1.87 64.81
C SER A 39 7.08 -0.85 64.73
N ALA A 40 7.41 -0.29 65.89
CA ALA A 40 8.40 0.75 66.07
C ALA A 40 9.81 0.23 65.75
N LYS A 41 10.55 0.92 64.88
CA LYS A 41 12.02 0.85 64.86
C LYS A 41 12.63 2.23 64.61
N GLN A 42 13.56 2.55 65.49
CA GLN A 42 14.32 3.79 65.58
C GLN A 42 15.01 4.15 64.26
N ASN A 43 14.94 5.42 63.88
CA ASN A 43 15.80 6.01 62.84
C ASN A 43 17.27 5.92 63.27
N ARG A 44 17.98 4.89 62.79
CA ARG A 44 19.43 4.94 62.65
C ARG A 44 19.71 5.24 61.18
N HIS A 45 20.26 6.42 60.91
CA HIS A 45 20.86 6.72 59.61
C HIS A 45 21.98 5.69 59.37
N HIS A 46 21.72 4.65 58.60
CA HIS A 46 22.76 3.74 58.17
C HIS A 46 23.65 4.47 57.17
N ALA A 47 24.96 4.46 57.44
CA ALA A 47 25.94 4.87 56.46
C ALA A 47 25.72 4.07 55.16
N PRO A 48 25.85 4.69 53.98
CA PRO A 48 25.65 4.00 52.71
C PRO A 48 26.52 2.75 52.66
N SER A 49 25.96 1.64 52.15
CA SER A 49 26.68 0.36 52.06
C SER A 49 27.96 0.53 51.25
N GLU A 50 28.94 -0.35 51.47
CA GLU A 50 30.23 -0.29 50.78
C GLU A 50 30.07 -0.28 49.24
N GLY A 51 29.07 -1.00 48.73
CA GLY A 51 28.67 -0.97 47.32
C GLY A 51 28.10 0.38 46.87
N ALA A 52 27.27 1.02 47.69
CA ALA A 52 26.72 2.35 47.42
C ALA A 52 27.80 3.45 47.47
N GLN A 53 28.77 3.34 48.38
CA GLN A 53 29.92 4.25 48.46
C GLN A 53 30.86 4.05 47.27
N ARG A 54 31.15 2.81 46.88
CA ARG A 54 32.00 2.51 45.72
C ARG A 54 31.32 2.94 44.41
N ALA A 55 30.01 2.76 44.29
CA ALA A 55 29.23 3.28 43.16
C ALA A 55 29.20 4.82 43.14
N GLY A 56 29.05 5.46 44.31
CA GLY A 56 29.12 6.92 44.46
C GLY A 56 30.49 7.48 44.08
N ALA A 57 31.56 6.84 44.56
CA ALA A 57 32.94 7.21 44.21
C ALA A 57 33.23 7.00 42.71
N ALA A 58 32.74 5.92 42.11
CA ALA A 58 32.87 5.69 40.67
C ALA A 58 32.06 6.70 39.84
N ALA A 59 30.89 7.13 40.33
CA ALA A 59 30.09 8.18 39.70
C ALA A 59 30.79 9.55 39.78
N LEU A 60 31.38 9.90 40.93
CA LEU A 60 32.14 11.13 41.12
C LEU A 60 33.43 11.15 40.29
N ALA A 61 34.16 10.03 40.21
CA ALA A 61 35.35 9.91 39.35
C ALA A 61 35.02 10.09 37.85
N ARG A 62 33.83 9.64 37.41
CA ARG A 62 33.34 9.88 36.04
C ARG A 62 32.94 11.34 35.80
N ILE A 63 32.53 12.07 36.84
CA ILE A 63 32.20 13.50 36.76
C ILE A 63 33.48 14.34 36.76
N GLU A 64 34.47 14.00 37.58
CA GLU A 64 35.77 14.69 37.63
C GLU A 64 36.61 14.49 36.37
N GLN A 65 36.63 13.27 35.80
CA GLN A 65 37.27 13.03 34.49
C GLN A 65 36.51 13.72 33.32
N LYS A 66 35.30 14.23 33.56
CA LYS A 66 34.50 15.02 32.60
C LYS A 66 34.51 16.52 32.92
N GLN A 67 35.60 17.08 33.45
CA GLN A 67 35.89 18.50 33.19
C GLN A 67 36.27 18.67 31.72
N ARG A 68 35.27 18.54 30.84
CA ARG A 68 35.38 19.04 29.47
C ARG A 68 35.42 20.57 29.54
N PRO A 69 36.22 21.25 28.71
CA PRO A 69 36.02 22.68 28.52
C PRO A 69 34.54 22.88 28.16
N LYS A 70 33.89 23.92 28.70
CA LYS A 70 32.54 24.31 28.28
C LYS A 70 32.61 24.68 26.80
N VAL A 71 32.54 23.69 25.92
CA VAL A 71 32.28 23.91 24.51
C VAL A 71 30.84 24.36 24.50
N HIS A 72 30.64 25.66 24.36
CA HIS A 72 29.35 26.21 24.00
C HIS A 72 29.06 25.71 22.58
N THR A 73 28.65 24.44 22.45
CA THR A 73 28.13 23.90 21.21
C THR A 73 26.88 24.71 20.92
N SER A 74 27.02 25.70 20.05
CA SER A 74 25.90 26.50 19.59
C SER A 74 24.82 25.56 19.09
N GLN A 75 23.55 25.94 19.22
CA GLN A 75 22.45 25.15 18.67
C GLN A 75 22.67 24.81 17.19
N ASP A 76 23.43 25.64 16.47
CA ASP A 76 23.81 25.41 15.08
C ASP A 76 24.86 24.29 14.90
N ALA A 77 25.79 24.10 15.83
CA ALA A 77 26.70 22.96 15.80
C ALA A 77 25.93 21.63 15.99
N ILE A 78 24.95 21.62 16.89
CA ILE A 78 24.08 20.46 17.13
C ILE A 78 23.20 20.20 15.90
N ARG A 79 22.61 21.26 15.31
CA ARG A 79 21.80 21.15 14.08
C ARG A 79 22.61 20.64 12.89
N ASN A 80 23.84 21.13 12.72
CA ASN A 80 24.70 20.71 11.61
C ASN A 80 25.16 19.26 11.78
N GLN A 81 25.44 18.82 13.00
CA GLN A 81 25.76 17.42 13.27
C GLN A 81 24.56 16.51 12.99
N VAL A 82 23.37 16.87 13.50
CA VAL A 82 22.13 16.13 13.23
C VAL A 82 21.81 16.10 11.73
N LYS A 83 21.98 17.23 11.03
CA LYS A 83 21.79 17.29 9.57
C LYS A 83 22.74 16.35 8.83
N ARG A 84 24.01 16.30 9.23
CA ARG A 84 25.03 15.45 8.60
C ARG A 84 24.79 13.96 8.87
N GLU A 85 24.36 13.60 10.08
CA GLU A 85 23.96 12.24 10.44
C GLU A 85 22.70 11.82 9.66
N LEU A 86 21.70 12.70 9.53
CA LEU A 86 20.49 12.45 8.71
C LEU A 86 20.81 12.30 7.22
N GLU A 87 21.72 13.10 6.68
CA GLU A 87 22.18 12.99 5.28
C GLU A 87 22.96 11.70 5.05
N ALA A 88 23.82 11.29 5.99
CA ALA A 88 24.58 10.05 5.92
C ALA A 88 23.67 8.81 6.03
N GLU A 89 22.68 8.82 6.92
CA GLU A 89 21.67 7.75 6.97
C GLU A 89 20.79 7.72 5.71
N ALA A 90 20.40 8.88 5.19
CA ALA A 90 19.65 8.95 3.94
C ALA A 90 20.45 8.39 2.75
N ALA A 91 21.75 8.66 2.70
CA ALA A 91 22.65 8.09 1.69
C ALA A 91 22.81 6.57 1.85
N ALA A 92 23.05 6.08 3.06
CA ALA A 92 23.18 4.64 3.33
C ALA A 92 21.87 3.86 3.05
N VAL A 93 20.71 4.48 3.30
CA VAL A 93 19.41 3.90 2.95
C VAL A 93 19.18 3.93 1.44
N ALA A 94 19.54 5.00 0.74
CA ALA A 94 19.44 5.07 -0.71
C ALA A 94 20.35 4.03 -1.41
N GLU A 95 21.54 3.78 -0.86
CA GLU A 95 22.41 2.69 -1.32
C GLU A 95 21.81 1.31 -1.05
N LYS A 96 21.21 1.09 0.14
CA LYS A 96 20.47 -0.15 0.42
C LYS A 96 19.22 -0.33 -0.44
N GLU A 97 18.53 0.74 -0.83
CA GLU A 97 17.38 0.70 -1.75
C GLU A 97 17.81 0.43 -3.19
N LYS A 98 18.96 0.97 -3.62
CA LYS A 98 19.59 0.59 -4.90
C LYS A 98 20.07 -0.87 -4.90
N ALA A 99 20.60 -1.36 -3.79
CA ALA A 99 20.99 -2.77 -3.65
C ALA A 99 19.77 -3.71 -3.64
N ALA A 100 18.72 -3.38 -2.89
CA ALA A 100 17.49 -4.16 -2.83
C ALA A 100 16.69 -4.16 -4.16
N SER A 101 16.85 -3.14 -5.01
CA SER A 101 16.28 -3.13 -6.37
C SER A 101 17.15 -3.87 -7.39
N ALA A 102 18.45 -4.04 -7.13
CA ALA A 102 19.37 -4.84 -7.96
C ALA A 102 19.38 -6.33 -7.61
N GLU A 103 19.09 -6.72 -6.36
CA GLU A 103 19.04 -8.12 -5.88
C GLU A 103 17.76 -8.89 -6.28
N GLY A 104 16.93 -8.34 -7.16
CA GLY A 104 15.77 -9.04 -7.73
C GLY A 104 16.11 -10.21 -8.67
N SER A 105 17.40 -10.49 -8.95
CA SER A 105 17.82 -11.48 -9.95
C SER A 105 18.61 -12.68 -9.43
N GLY A 106 18.73 -12.86 -8.11
CA GLY A 106 19.58 -13.93 -7.56
C GLY A 106 19.12 -14.48 -6.21
N VAL A 107 17.87 -14.93 -6.10
CA VAL A 107 17.48 -15.77 -4.95
C VAL A 107 17.91 -17.20 -5.27
N PRO A 108 18.69 -17.88 -4.40
CA PRO A 108 19.01 -19.29 -4.60
C PRO A 108 17.71 -20.09 -4.67
N VAL A 109 17.63 -21.03 -5.61
CA VAL A 109 16.47 -21.89 -5.86
C VAL A 109 16.06 -22.56 -4.56
N LYS A 110 15.08 -21.96 -3.86
CA LYS A 110 14.38 -22.59 -2.73
C LYS A 110 13.45 -23.62 -3.32
N ASP A 111 13.47 -24.83 -2.78
CA ASP A 111 12.54 -25.89 -3.14
C ASP A 111 11.09 -25.34 -3.14
N PHE A 112 10.52 -25.22 -4.34
CA PHE A 112 9.17 -24.71 -4.56
C PHE A 112 8.08 -25.56 -3.87
N ALA A 113 8.43 -26.76 -3.41
CA ALA A 113 7.55 -27.71 -2.76
C ALA A 113 7.07 -27.28 -1.35
N CYS A 114 7.69 -26.27 -0.72
CA CYS A 114 7.33 -25.82 0.64
C CYS A 114 6.61 -24.46 0.68
N LEU A 115 6.24 -23.88 -0.47
CA LEU A 115 5.58 -22.57 -0.52
C LEU A 115 4.07 -22.71 -0.36
N SER A 116 3.45 -21.85 0.47
CA SER A 116 2.00 -21.81 0.67
C SER A 116 1.20 -21.41 -0.59
N VAL A 117 1.87 -20.78 -1.57
CA VAL A 117 1.33 -20.42 -2.89
C VAL A 117 2.44 -20.55 -3.94
N SER A 118 2.09 -21.01 -5.15
CA SER A 118 3.05 -21.16 -6.27
C SER A 118 3.49 -19.83 -6.89
N GLY A 119 2.72 -18.77 -6.69
CA GLY A 119 3.00 -17.45 -7.24
C GLY A 119 1.85 -16.47 -7.04
N VAL A 120 2.01 -15.26 -7.60
CA VAL A 120 0.96 -14.25 -7.68
C VAL A 120 0.52 -14.13 -9.13
N TYR A 121 -0.77 -14.31 -9.38
CA TYR A 121 -1.35 -14.35 -10.70
C TYR A 121 -2.38 -13.24 -10.90
N PHE A 122 -2.68 -12.94 -12.15
CA PHE A 122 -3.58 -11.87 -12.55
C PHE A 122 -4.51 -12.35 -13.65
N THR A 123 -5.76 -11.93 -13.61
CA THR A 123 -6.74 -12.23 -14.66
C THR A 123 -6.83 -11.05 -15.63
N CYS A 124 -6.72 -11.34 -16.92
CA CYS A 124 -6.96 -10.34 -17.96
C CYS A 124 -8.48 -10.15 -18.14
N PRO A 125 -9.03 -8.94 -17.95
CA PRO A 125 -10.47 -8.72 -18.09
C PRO A 125 -11.01 -8.89 -19.52
N LEU A 126 -10.12 -8.83 -20.53
CA LEU A 126 -10.52 -8.93 -21.94
C LEU A 126 -10.58 -10.38 -22.44
N THR A 127 -9.71 -11.25 -21.91
CA THR A 127 -9.55 -12.63 -22.41
C THR A 127 -9.87 -13.69 -21.36
N GLY A 128 -9.99 -13.31 -20.08
CA GLY A 128 -10.13 -14.25 -18.97
C GLY A 128 -8.86 -15.03 -18.64
N ALA A 129 -7.75 -14.81 -19.35
CA ALA A 129 -6.52 -15.56 -19.14
C ALA A 129 -5.86 -15.22 -17.79
N THR A 130 -5.37 -16.26 -17.10
CA THR A 130 -4.54 -16.15 -15.90
C THR A 130 -3.08 -15.94 -16.28
N LEU A 131 -2.47 -14.88 -15.75
CA LEU A 131 -1.18 -14.34 -16.18
C LEU A 131 -0.26 -14.11 -14.99
N THR A 132 1.04 -14.24 -15.20
CA THR A 132 2.05 -13.82 -14.22
C THR A 132 2.35 -12.32 -14.32
N LYS A 133 3.05 -11.78 -13.32
CA LYS A 133 3.42 -10.35 -13.27
C LYS A 133 4.19 -9.87 -14.52
N SER A 134 5.07 -10.69 -15.09
CA SER A 134 5.83 -10.34 -16.29
C SER A 134 5.00 -10.43 -17.57
N GLN A 135 4.07 -11.38 -17.64
CA GLN A 135 3.26 -11.62 -18.84
C GLN A 135 2.11 -10.62 -18.98
N ARG A 136 1.60 -10.07 -17.87
CA ARG A 136 0.37 -9.28 -17.85
C ARG A 136 0.37 -8.08 -18.80
N GLU A 137 1.50 -7.36 -18.91
CA GLU A 137 1.57 -6.14 -19.74
C GLU A 137 1.61 -6.49 -21.23
N VAL A 138 2.34 -7.55 -21.58
CA VAL A 138 2.46 -8.04 -22.97
C VAL A 138 1.12 -8.60 -23.44
N HIS A 139 0.51 -9.48 -22.65
CA HIS A 139 -0.77 -10.10 -22.99
C HIS A 139 -1.89 -9.06 -23.10
N LEU A 140 -1.86 -8.01 -22.26
CA LEU A 140 -2.84 -6.93 -22.35
C LEU A 140 -2.67 -6.10 -23.63
N LYS A 141 -1.42 -5.86 -24.06
CA LYS A 141 -1.13 -5.23 -25.34
C LYS A 141 -1.69 -6.05 -26.50
N GLU A 142 -1.38 -7.35 -26.53
CA GLU A 142 -1.87 -8.28 -27.56
C GLU A 142 -3.40 -8.35 -27.58
N ALA A 143 -4.05 -8.49 -26.41
CA ALA A 143 -5.50 -8.54 -26.32
C ALA A 143 -6.19 -7.27 -26.84
N ILE A 144 -5.61 -6.09 -26.60
CA ILE A 144 -6.13 -4.83 -27.14
C ILE A 144 -5.93 -4.74 -28.65
N PHE A 145 -4.79 -5.22 -29.17
CA PHE A 145 -4.55 -5.24 -30.62
C PHE A 145 -5.51 -6.18 -31.35
N MET A 146 -5.83 -7.34 -30.78
CA MET A 146 -6.83 -8.25 -31.37
C MET A 146 -8.23 -7.61 -31.43
N ARG A 147 -8.55 -6.70 -30.50
CA ARG A 147 -9.82 -5.96 -30.48
C ARG A 147 -9.93 -4.91 -31.60
N PHE A 148 -8.81 -4.54 -32.21
CA PHE A 148 -8.78 -3.53 -33.27
C PHE A 148 -9.57 -3.96 -34.52
N GLU A 149 -9.66 -5.26 -34.78
CA GLU A 149 -10.46 -5.82 -35.88
C GLU A 149 -11.97 -5.64 -35.67
N GLU A 150 -12.42 -5.57 -34.41
CA GLU A 150 -13.85 -5.42 -34.06
C GLU A 150 -14.25 -3.95 -33.93
N ASP A 151 -13.55 -3.19 -33.10
CA ASP A 151 -13.78 -1.75 -32.90
C ASP A 151 -12.45 -1.02 -32.73
N ALA A 152 -11.96 -0.46 -33.83
CA ALA A 152 -10.73 0.33 -33.86
C ALA A 152 -10.77 1.55 -32.92
N VAL A 153 -11.95 2.15 -32.69
CA VAL A 153 -12.09 3.29 -31.78
C VAL A 153 -11.94 2.81 -30.34
N GLU A 154 -12.64 1.74 -29.96
CA GLU A 154 -12.55 1.17 -28.61
C GLU A 154 -11.12 0.77 -28.28
N ALA A 155 -10.49 0.00 -29.18
CA ALA A 155 -9.12 -0.46 -29.02
C ALA A 155 -8.15 0.73 -28.85
N SER A 156 -8.27 1.77 -29.68
CA SER A 156 -7.42 2.96 -29.57
C SER A 156 -7.62 3.73 -28.26
N VAL A 157 -8.87 3.86 -27.78
CA VAL A 157 -9.17 4.45 -26.46
C VAL A 157 -8.51 3.63 -25.35
N MET A 158 -8.59 2.30 -25.43
CA MET A 158 -7.94 1.41 -24.46
C MET A 158 -6.42 1.54 -24.51
N MET A 159 -5.80 1.68 -25.68
CA MET A 159 -4.35 1.91 -25.81
C MET A 159 -3.92 3.20 -25.10
N ILE A 160 -4.61 4.30 -25.40
CA ILE A 160 -4.33 5.64 -24.83
C ILE A 160 -4.35 5.59 -23.31
N HIS A 161 -5.37 4.96 -22.71
CA HIS A 161 -5.50 4.93 -21.26
C HIS A 161 -4.64 3.85 -20.60
N THR A 162 -4.40 2.71 -21.27
CA THR A 162 -3.75 1.53 -20.66
C THR A 162 -2.22 1.55 -20.77
N PHE A 163 -1.66 1.88 -21.93
CA PHE A 163 -0.22 1.73 -22.16
C PHE A 163 0.61 2.89 -21.59
N ASN A 164 -0.03 4.02 -21.38
CA ASN A 164 0.62 5.25 -20.93
C ASN A 164 0.57 5.36 -19.41
N LYS A 165 1.75 5.33 -18.76
CA LYS A 165 1.87 5.36 -17.28
C LYS A 165 1.55 6.73 -16.69
N ASP A 166 1.84 7.81 -17.42
CA ASP A 166 1.67 9.19 -16.98
C ASP A 166 0.25 9.69 -17.30
N ARG A 167 -0.60 9.73 -16.27
CA ARG A 167 -2.02 10.10 -16.41
C ARG A 167 -2.21 11.57 -16.79
N ASP A 168 -1.30 12.45 -16.40
CA ASP A 168 -1.40 13.88 -16.70
C ASP A 168 -1.10 14.14 -18.18
N LYS A 169 -0.12 13.41 -18.75
CA LYS A 169 0.14 13.42 -20.20
C LYS A 169 -1.03 12.87 -20.99
N VAL A 170 -1.60 11.73 -20.58
CA VAL A 170 -2.78 11.14 -21.22
C VAL A 170 -3.94 12.14 -21.23
N LYS A 171 -4.26 12.74 -20.08
CA LYS A 171 -5.32 13.75 -19.98
C LYS A 171 -5.08 14.94 -20.91
N THR A 172 -3.86 15.46 -20.92
CA THR A 172 -3.47 16.57 -21.79
C THR A 172 -3.64 16.23 -23.27
N ALA A 173 -3.24 15.03 -23.69
CA ALA A 173 -3.42 14.55 -25.06
C ALA A 173 -4.91 14.41 -25.43
N VAL A 174 -5.70 13.79 -24.55
CA VAL A 174 -7.15 13.62 -24.72
C VAL A 174 -7.85 14.98 -24.84
N ASP A 175 -7.46 15.97 -24.06
CA ASP A 175 -8.00 17.33 -24.14
C ASP A 175 -7.68 18.01 -25.48
N ILE A 176 -6.47 17.81 -26.01
CA ILE A 176 -6.06 18.36 -27.31
C ILE A 176 -6.82 17.68 -28.45
N ILE A 177 -6.89 16.35 -28.45
CA ILE A 177 -7.65 15.59 -29.45
C ILE A 177 -9.12 15.98 -29.41
N SER A 178 -9.70 16.12 -28.21
CA SER A 178 -11.08 16.59 -28.03
C SER A 178 -11.30 17.97 -28.64
N LYS A 179 -10.35 18.90 -28.47
CA LYS A 179 -10.40 20.23 -29.10
C LYS A 179 -10.33 20.17 -30.62
N TYR A 180 -9.52 19.28 -31.20
CA TYR A 180 -9.50 19.08 -32.65
C TYR A 180 -10.87 18.65 -33.17
N VAL A 181 -11.46 17.63 -32.54
CA VAL A 181 -12.81 17.14 -32.92
C VAL A 181 -13.86 18.25 -32.74
N GLU A 182 -13.83 18.99 -31.63
CA GLU A 182 -14.77 20.10 -31.42
C GLU A 182 -14.68 21.20 -32.48
N ASN A 183 -13.46 21.57 -32.89
CA ASN A 183 -13.26 22.59 -33.91
C ASN A 183 -13.79 22.14 -35.27
N ILE A 184 -13.59 20.87 -35.62
CA ILE A 184 -14.12 20.26 -36.84
C ILE A 184 -15.65 20.21 -36.79
N CYS A 185 -16.24 19.76 -35.68
CA CYS A 185 -17.69 19.68 -35.53
C CYS A 185 -18.36 21.06 -35.51
N LYS A 186 -17.68 22.11 -35.04
CA LYS A 186 -18.19 23.50 -35.05
C LYS A 186 -18.08 24.14 -36.45
N ASN A 187 -17.01 23.83 -37.19
CA ASN A 187 -16.70 24.44 -38.48
C ASN A 187 -16.35 23.37 -39.54
N PRO A 188 -17.32 22.55 -40.00
CA PRO A 188 -17.04 21.38 -40.83
C PRO A 188 -16.53 21.71 -42.24
N THR A 189 -16.92 22.86 -42.78
CA THR A 189 -16.50 23.30 -44.12
C THR A 189 -15.06 23.83 -44.14
N GLU A 190 -14.51 24.24 -42.99
CA GLU A 190 -13.22 24.91 -42.92
C GLU A 190 -12.05 23.91 -42.95
N GLU A 191 -11.31 23.86 -44.06
CA GLU A 191 -10.20 22.92 -44.27
C GLU A 191 -9.07 23.05 -43.25
N LYS A 192 -8.83 24.25 -42.69
CA LYS A 192 -7.72 24.48 -41.76
C LYS A 192 -7.84 23.62 -40.49
N TYR A 193 -9.07 23.31 -40.06
CA TYR A 193 -9.30 22.46 -38.88
C TYR A 193 -9.30 20.97 -39.21
N ARG A 194 -9.39 20.63 -40.49
CA ARG A 194 -9.33 19.25 -41.00
C ARG A 194 -7.91 18.79 -41.31
N LYS A 195 -6.90 19.66 -41.13
CA LYS A 195 -5.47 19.34 -41.37
C LYS A 195 -4.69 19.54 -40.08
N ILE A 196 -4.03 18.48 -39.60
CA ILE A 196 -3.14 18.52 -38.43
C ILE A 196 -1.72 18.25 -38.91
N LYS A 197 -0.85 19.23 -38.72
CA LYS A 197 0.58 19.09 -39.04
C LYS A 197 1.28 18.24 -37.98
N VAL A 198 1.87 17.10 -38.36
CA VAL A 198 2.54 16.19 -37.41
C VAL A 198 3.78 16.84 -36.80
N SER A 199 4.48 17.72 -37.54
CA SER A 199 5.63 18.49 -37.03
C SER A 199 5.26 19.65 -36.10
N ASN A 200 3.97 19.91 -35.85
CA ASN A 200 3.56 20.94 -34.91
C ASN A 200 4.06 20.63 -33.50
N LYS A 201 4.71 21.61 -32.84
CA LYS A 201 5.25 21.45 -31.47
C LYS A 201 4.23 20.90 -30.47
N VAL A 202 2.99 21.38 -30.52
CA VAL A 202 1.93 20.93 -29.61
C VAL A 202 1.60 19.46 -29.86
N PHE A 203 1.54 19.04 -31.12
CA PHE A 203 1.27 17.65 -31.48
C PHE A 203 2.45 16.74 -31.09
N GLN A 204 3.68 17.09 -31.46
CA GLN A 204 4.88 16.29 -31.18
C GLN A 204 5.17 16.12 -29.68
N GLU A 205 4.98 17.15 -28.87
CA GLU A 205 5.32 17.09 -27.44
C GLU A 205 4.21 16.48 -26.59
N LYS A 206 2.94 16.63 -26.99
CA LYS A 206 1.79 16.29 -26.13
C LYS A 206 0.93 15.15 -26.65
N VAL A 207 0.75 15.02 -27.96
CA VAL A 207 -0.14 14.02 -28.55
C VAL A 207 0.66 12.82 -29.05
N HIS A 208 1.65 13.05 -29.90
CA HIS A 208 2.49 12.02 -30.51
C HIS A 208 3.14 11.04 -29.51
N PRO A 209 3.63 11.45 -28.31
CA PRO A 209 4.27 10.53 -27.38
C PRO A 209 3.28 9.57 -26.69
N VAL A 210 1.98 9.79 -26.82
CA VAL A 210 0.93 8.96 -26.22
C VAL A 210 0.59 7.83 -27.18
N GLU A 211 0.92 6.58 -26.79
CA GLU A 211 0.60 5.37 -27.56
C GLU A 211 -0.93 5.26 -27.77
N GLY A 212 -1.39 4.98 -29.00
CA GLY A 212 -2.82 4.89 -29.34
C GLY A 212 -3.44 6.20 -29.85
N SER A 213 -2.76 7.34 -29.72
CA SER A 213 -3.30 8.64 -30.14
C SER A 213 -3.45 8.77 -31.66
N ARG A 214 -2.48 8.25 -32.41
CA ARG A 214 -2.50 8.26 -33.87
C ARG A 214 -3.54 7.29 -34.43
N GLU A 215 -3.62 6.10 -33.85
CA GLU A 215 -4.59 5.06 -34.17
C GLU A 215 -6.02 5.57 -33.93
N PHE A 216 -6.24 6.31 -32.85
CA PHE A 216 -7.54 6.95 -32.58
C PHE A 216 -7.90 7.99 -33.64
N LEU A 217 -6.94 8.84 -34.04
CA LEU A 217 -7.17 9.83 -35.11
C LEU A 217 -7.46 9.13 -36.45
N GLN A 218 -6.76 8.05 -36.77
CA GLN A 218 -7.06 7.24 -37.95
C GLN A 218 -8.45 6.60 -37.88
N ALA A 219 -8.85 6.08 -36.72
CA ALA A 219 -10.19 5.53 -36.50
C ALA A 219 -11.29 6.60 -36.63
N LEU A 220 -11.00 7.87 -36.31
CA LEU A 220 -11.88 9.01 -36.59
C LEU A 220 -12.00 9.37 -38.07
N GLY A 221 -11.14 8.82 -38.93
CA GLY A 221 -11.14 9.04 -40.39
C GLY A 221 -10.01 9.94 -40.90
N PHE A 222 -9.03 10.31 -40.05
CA PHE A 222 -7.85 11.02 -40.52
C PHE A 222 -6.95 10.10 -41.34
N ILE A 223 -6.42 10.61 -42.45
CA ILE A 223 -5.51 9.91 -43.34
C ILE A 223 -4.14 10.60 -43.27
N SER A 224 -3.08 9.80 -43.21
CA SER A 224 -1.71 10.30 -43.26
C SER A 224 -1.31 10.61 -44.69
N VAL A 225 -0.96 11.87 -44.97
CA VAL A 225 -0.55 12.33 -46.30
C VAL A 225 0.73 13.16 -46.18
N MET A 226 1.71 12.91 -47.05
CA MET A 226 2.91 13.74 -47.19
C MET A 226 2.59 14.90 -48.14
N LEU A 227 2.79 16.13 -47.69
CA LEU A 227 2.52 17.33 -48.49
C LEU A 227 3.77 18.20 -48.57
N PRO A 228 4.08 18.77 -49.74
CA PRO A 228 5.18 19.73 -49.88
C PRO A 228 4.80 21.02 -49.18
N VAL A 229 5.75 21.60 -48.43
CA VAL A 229 5.56 22.86 -47.72
C VAL A 229 6.39 23.96 -48.37
N GLU A 230 5.75 25.10 -48.65
CA GLU A 230 6.41 26.25 -49.30
C GLU A 230 7.66 26.67 -48.53
N GLY A 231 8.84 26.50 -49.16
CA GLY A 231 10.13 26.88 -48.59
C GLY A 231 10.95 25.75 -47.95
N GLN A 232 10.51 24.50 -48.04
CA GLN A 232 11.28 23.32 -47.61
C GLN A 232 11.41 22.31 -48.76
N GLU A 233 12.57 21.67 -48.89
CA GLU A 233 12.81 20.62 -49.91
C GLU A 233 12.22 19.26 -49.49
N GLU A 234 11.87 19.09 -48.22
CA GLU A 234 11.33 17.86 -47.66
C GLU A 234 9.80 17.94 -47.51
N ASP A 235 9.10 16.88 -47.92
CA ASP A 235 7.66 16.74 -47.68
C ASP A 235 7.39 16.55 -46.19
N GLU A 236 6.36 17.23 -45.65
CA GLU A 236 5.94 17.08 -44.26
C GLU A 236 4.69 16.22 -44.12
N GLU A 237 4.62 15.44 -43.05
CA GLU A 237 3.47 14.57 -42.76
C GLU A 237 2.31 15.40 -42.16
N PHE A 238 1.14 15.28 -42.79
CA PHE A 238 -0.12 15.83 -42.30
C PHE A 238 -1.15 14.72 -42.08
N LEU A 239 -1.90 14.82 -40.99
CA LEU A 239 -3.13 14.07 -40.79
C LEU A 239 -4.27 14.92 -41.36
N VAL A 240 -4.86 14.46 -42.45
CA VAL A 240 -5.93 15.16 -43.18
C VAL A 240 -7.23 14.38 -43.04
N LEU A 241 -8.28 15.06 -42.61
CA LEU A 241 -9.63 14.53 -42.56
C LEU A 241 -10.38 14.94 -43.84
N PRO A 242 -10.87 13.98 -44.65
CA PRO A 242 -11.75 14.27 -45.78
C PRO A 242 -13.03 14.99 -45.33
N GLU A 243 -13.82 15.50 -46.29
CA GLU A 243 -15.14 16.04 -45.97
C GLU A 243 -16.04 14.94 -45.40
N GLN A 244 -16.77 15.28 -44.33
CA GLN A 244 -17.54 14.33 -43.54
C GLN A 244 -19.03 14.66 -43.67
N SER A 245 -19.86 13.61 -43.73
CA SER A 245 -21.32 13.76 -43.68
C SER A 245 -21.77 14.27 -42.30
N PRO A 246 -22.97 14.87 -42.17
CA PRO A 246 -23.50 15.27 -40.87
C PRO A 246 -23.57 14.10 -39.87
N ASP A 247 -23.94 12.91 -40.33
CA ASP A 247 -23.99 11.69 -39.50
C ASP A 247 -22.58 11.30 -38.99
N ALA A 248 -21.56 11.43 -39.84
CA ALA A 248 -20.17 11.17 -39.44
C ALA A 248 -19.66 12.19 -38.40
N LEU A 249 -20.12 13.46 -38.47
CA LEU A 249 -19.82 14.47 -37.46
C LEU A 249 -20.48 14.18 -36.11
N GLU A 250 -21.69 13.61 -36.10
CA GLU A 250 -22.34 13.16 -34.87
C GLU A 250 -21.60 11.98 -34.26
N LEU A 251 -21.25 10.98 -35.08
CA LEU A 251 -20.44 9.84 -34.63
C LEU A 251 -19.07 10.27 -34.10
N MET A 252 -18.43 11.28 -34.68
CA MET A 252 -17.19 11.84 -34.14
C MET A 252 -17.35 12.43 -32.74
N LYS A 253 -18.48 13.09 -32.44
CA LYS A 253 -18.77 13.60 -31.09
C LYS A 253 -18.91 12.45 -30.10
N GLU A 254 -19.62 11.39 -30.47
CA GLU A 254 -19.75 10.20 -29.64
C GLU A 254 -18.39 9.54 -29.36
N ARG A 255 -17.56 9.36 -30.39
CA ARG A 255 -16.21 8.79 -30.26
C ARG A 255 -15.31 9.65 -29.37
N ARG A 256 -15.41 10.98 -29.45
CA ARG A 256 -14.75 11.92 -28.54
C ARG A 256 -15.22 11.72 -27.10
N ASP A 257 -16.52 11.57 -26.88
CA ASP A 257 -17.08 11.32 -25.54
C ASP A 257 -16.60 9.98 -24.97
N ARG A 258 -16.50 8.94 -25.81
CA ARG A 258 -15.90 7.64 -25.45
C ARG A 258 -14.43 7.79 -25.04
N LEU A 259 -13.63 8.58 -25.77
CA LEU A 259 -12.24 8.85 -25.41
C LEU A 259 -12.12 9.53 -24.03
N GLN A 260 -12.98 10.52 -23.75
CA GLN A 260 -12.97 11.24 -22.47
C GLN A 260 -13.40 10.38 -21.29
N LYS A 261 -14.39 9.49 -21.50
CA LYS A 261 -14.91 8.58 -20.47
C LYS A 261 -14.09 7.28 -20.35
N GLY A 262 -13.13 7.07 -21.24
CA GLY A 262 -12.29 5.88 -21.27
C GLY A 262 -11.56 5.63 -19.95
N GLN A 263 -11.47 4.37 -19.56
CA GLN A 263 -10.76 3.94 -18.37
C GLN A 263 -9.62 2.98 -18.76
N PRO A 264 -8.49 3.01 -18.02
CA PRO A 264 -7.41 2.09 -18.27
C PRO A 264 -7.86 0.66 -17.96
N VAL A 265 -7.56 -0.25 -18.87
CA VAL A 265 -7.74 -1.67 -18.61
C VAL A 265 -6.56 -2.13 -17.76
N ARG A 266 -6.82 -2.81 -16.66
CA ARG A 266 -5.77 -3.34 -15.78
C ARG A 266 -6.05 -4.80 -15.50
N ALA A 267 -4.99 -5.60 -15.53
CA ALA A 267 -5.07 -6.98 -15.08
C ALA A 267 -5.46 -6.98 -13.59
N GLN A 268 -6.51 -7.72 -13.25
CA GLN A 268 -7.02 -7.84 -11.90
C GLN A 268 -6.22 -8.91 -11.16
N LEU A 269 -6.02 -8.76 -9.85
CA LEU A 269 -5.34 -9.80 -9.08
C LEU A 269 -6.24 -11.03 -9.05
N ASP A 270 -5.69 -12.17 -9.47
CA ASP A 270 -6.36 -13.45 -9.31
C ASP A 270 -6.19 -13.88 -7.85
N ARG A 271 -7.30 -13.92 -7.12
CA ARG A 271 -7.31 -14.26 -5.69
C ARG A 271 -7.03 -15.74 -5.46
N GLN A 272 -7.18 -16.59 -6.50
CA GLN A 272 -7.00 -18.04 -6.47
C GLN A 272 -7.62 -18.68 -5.21
N PRO A 273 -8.97 -18.66 -5.09
CA PRO A 273 -9.63 -19.27 -3.94
C PRO A 273 -9.26 -20.75 -3.85
N GLN A 274 -8.70 -21.15 -2.71
CA GLN A 274 -8.34 -22.53 -2.44
C GLN A 274 -8.92 -22.95 -1.11
N ALA A 275 -9.59 -24.10 -1.07
CA ALA A 275 -10.05 -24.70 0.17
C ALA A 275 -9.05 -25.76 0.66
N PHE A 276 -8.80 -25.77 1.96
CA PHE A 276 -7.97 -26.78 2.60
C PHE A 276 -8.71 -27.44 3.76
N ARG A 277 -8.56 -28.75 3.89
CA ARG A 277 -8.92 -29.47 5.11
C ARG A 277 -7.85 -29.26 6.17
N PRO A 278 -8.22 -29.04 7.43
CA PRO A 278 -7.27 -29.01 8.52
C PRO A 278 -6.61 -30.37 8.64
N SER A 279 -5.27 -30.41 8.65
CA SER A 279 -4.55 -31.67 8.86
C SER A 279 -4.56 -32.04 10.35
N PRO A 280 -4.91 -33.29 10.70
CA PRO A 280 -4.96 -33.74 12.10
C PRO A 280 -3.58 -33.78 12.78
N ASN A 281 -2.50 -33.72 11.99
CA ASN A 281 -1.12 -33.70 12.50
C ASN A 281 -0.56 -32.29 12.70
N ALA A 282 -1.18 -31.22 12.17
CA ALA A 282 -0.64 -29.85 12.30
C ALA A 282 -0.57 -29.33 13.74
N GLN A 283 -1.31 -29.95 14.67
CA GLN A 283 -1.30 -29.58 16.10
C GLN A 283 -0.34 -30.43 16.95
N LYS A 284 0.23 -31.50 16.39
CA LYS A 284 1.14 -32.40 17.11
C LYS A 284 2.58 -31.96 16.86
N PHE A 285 3.19 -31.32 17.86
CA PHE A 285 4.59 -30.91 17.83
C PHE A 285 5.41 -31.87 18.69
N GLU A 286 5.99 -32.91 18.08
CA GLU A 286 7.03 -33.72 18.71
C GLU A 286 8.40 -33.23 18.24
N LEU A 287 9.11 -32.51 19.11
CA LEU A 287 10.41 -31.91 18.82
C LEU A 287 11.51 -32.60 19.65
N PRO A 288 12.70 -32.88 19.07
CA PRO A 288 13.84 -33.40 19.81
C PRO A 288 14.30 -32.45 20.94
N SER A 289 14.87 -33.01 22.01
CA SER A 289 15.36 -32.22 23.16
C SER A 289 16.41 -31.18 22.78
N GLU A 290 17.22 -31.44 21.75
CA GLU A 290 18.22 -30.50 21.22
C GLU A 290 17.61 -29.18 20.73
N PHE A 291 16.33 -29.15 20.34
CA PHE A 291 15.65 -27.91 19.96
C PHE A 291 15.53 -26.92 21.13
N TYR A 292 15.54 -27.44 22.37
CA TYR A 292 15.46 -26.62 23.59
C TYR A 292 16.84 -26.16 24.09
N ASN A 293 17.93 -26.64 23.46
CA ASN A 293 19.28 -26.27 23.84
C ASN A 293 19.70 -25.00 23.08
N LEU A 294 19.99 -23.93 23.83
CA LEU A 294 20.43 -22.66 23.24
C LEU A 294 21.86 -22.80 22.71
N THR A 295 22.05 -22.58 21.42
CA THR A 295 23.38 -22.64 20.80
C THR A 295 24.19 -21.36 21.07
N ALA A 296 25.52 -21.45 21.03
CA ALA A 296 26.40 -20.29 21.22
C ALA A 296 26.18 -19.19 20.15
N GLU A 297 25.78 -19.58 18.94
CA GLU A 297 25.47 -18.65 17.84
C GLU A 297 24.17 -17.88 18.08
N GLU A 298 23.15 -18.54 18.62
CA GLU A 298 21.88 -17.90 19.01
C GLU A 298 22.08 -16.93 20.17
N LEU A 299 22.88 -17.30 21.17
CA LEU A 299 23.21 -16.42 22.28
C LEU A 299 23.94 -15.15 21.81
N LYS A 300 24.88 -15.29 20.86
CA LYS A 300 25.59 -14.16 20.25
C LYS A 300 24.65 -13.26 19.44
N ARG A 301 23.73 -13.86 18.65
CA ARG A 301 22.69 -13.12 17.93
C ARG A 301 21.76 -12.37 18.87
N GLU A 302 21.34 -12.99 19.98
CA GLU A 302 20.50 -12.34 20.97
C GLU A 302 21.22 -11.14 21.61
N GLN A 303 22.49 -11.29 21.97
CA GLN A 303 23.31 -10.19 22.49
C GLN A 303 23.40 -9.03 21.49
N GLN A 304 23.59 -9.33 20.20
CA GLN A 304 23.64 -8.32 19.15
C GLN A 304 22.30 -7.60 19.00
N LEU A 305 21.18 -8.34 18.92
CA LEU A 305 19.84 -7.75 18.84
C LEU A 305 19.51 -6.87 20.05
N ARG A 306 19.90 -7.29 21.26
CA ARG A 306 19.76 -6.47 22.48
C ARG A 306 20.59 -5.20 22.39
N SER A 307 21.82 -5.29 21.87
CA SER A 307 22.71 -4.14 21.70
C SER A 307 22.13 -3.13 20.70
N GLU A 308 21.67 -3.60 19.54
CA GLU A 308 21.01 -2.77 18.52
C GLU A 308 19.71 -2.14 19.04
N LEU A 309 18.93 -2.86 19.86
CA LEU A 309 17.71 -2.32 20.46
C LEU A 309 18.03 -1.21 21.47
N VAL A 310 19.09 -1.40 22.28
CA VAL A 310 19.58 -0.35 23.19
C VAL A 310 20.05 0.86 22.39
N GLU A 311 20.81 0.66 21.33
CA GLU A 311 21.26 1.75 20.43
C GLU A 311 20.07 2.50 19.83
N LYS A 312 19.11 1.77 19.22
CA LYS A 312 17.88 2.34 18.65
C LYS A 312 17.07 3.14 19.67
N ASN A 313 16.95 2.64 20.91
CA ASN A 313 16.21 3.32 21.98
C ASN A 313 17.00 4.49 22.59
N SER A 314 18.33 4.45 22.55
CA SER A 314 19.20 5.51 23.05
C SER A 314 19.34 6.69 22.09
N MET A 315 19.07 6.48 20.80
CA MET A 315 19.17 7.52 19.78
C MET A 315 17.89 8.36 19.70
N LEU A 316 18.03 9.68 19.78
CA LEU A 316 16.91 10.60 19.64
C LEU A 316 16.40 10.61 18.20
N ARG A 317 15.39 9.80 17.91
CA ARG A 317 14.72 9.81 16.61
C ARG A 317 13.84 11.04 16.44
N THR A 318 14.07 11.79 15.37
CA THR A 318 13.18 12.89 14.97
C THR A 318 11.84 12.34 14.49
N LYS A 319 10.78 13.16 14.54
CA LYS A 319 9.46 12.79 14.00
C LYS A 319 9.54 12.30 12.55
N ALA A 320 10.36 12.97 11.73
CA ALA A 320 10.57 12.62 10.33
C ALA A 320 11.23 11.24 10.15
N MET A 321 12.16 10.86 11.04
CA MET A 321 12.78 9.52 11.00
C MET A 321 11.76 8.42 11.30
N ARG A 322 10.90 8.61 12.30
CA ARG A 322 9.86 7.62 12.66
C ARG A 322 8.83 7.46 11.56
N GLU A 323 8.31 8.57 11.03
CA GLU A 323 7.32 8.53 9.94
C GLU A 323 7.88 7.89 8.67
N LYS A 324 9.17 8.13 8.35
CA LYS A 324 9.83 7.52 7.18
C LYS A 324 10.05 6.02 7.37
N GLU A 325 10.45 5.58 8.56
CA GLU A 325 10.62 4.16 8.88
C GLU A 325 9.28 3.42 8.85
N GLU A 326 8.24 4.00 9.43
CA GLU A 326 6.88 3.45 9.40
C GLU A 326 6.33 3.37 7.97
N GLN A 327 6.54 4.39 7.14
CA GLN A 327 6.16 4.36 5.72
C GLN A 327 6.90 3.25 4.96
N ARG A 328 8.18 3.01 5.29
CA ARG A 328 8.98 1.95 4.68
C ARG A 328 8.47 0.57 5.09
N GLU A 329 8.12 0.39 6.36
CA GLU A 329 7.51 -0.84 6.86
C GLU A 329 6.14 -1.10 6.24
N ARG A 330 5.30 -0.06 6.10
CA ARG A 330 3.99 -0.16 5.42
C ARG A 330 4.10 -0.54 3.94
N ARG A 331 5.18 -0.14 3.25
CA ARG A 331 5.45 -0.48 1.84
C ARG A 331 6.26 -1.77 1.66
N LYS A 332 6.55 -2.49 2.75
CA LYS A 332 7.38 -3.70 2.72
C LYS A 332 6.74 -4.82 1.90
N TYR A 333 5.41 -4.89 1.89
CA TYR A 333 4.68 -5.96 1.23
C TYR A 333 3.66 -5.37 0.25
N ASN A 334 3.64 -5.92 -0.97
CA ASN A 334 2.67 -5.54 -2.00
C ASN A 334 1.43 -6.44 -1.99
N TYR A 335 1.58 -7.67 -1.47
CA TYR A 335 0.56 -8.70 -1.44
C TYR A 335 0.46 -9.27 -0.03
N THR A 336 -0.70 -9.85 0.27
CA THR A 336 -0.93 -10.61 1.49
C THR A 336 -1.68 -11.91 1.21
N LEU A 337 -1.35 -12.96 1.96
CA LEU A 337 -2.03 -14.25 1.90
C LEU A 337 -2.94 -14.40 3.12
N LEU A 338 -4.25 -14.47 2.88
CA LEU A 338 -5.23 -14.61 3.95
C LEU A 338 -5.82 -16.01 3.95
N ARG A 339 -5.91 -16.61 5.13
CA ARG A 339 -6.64 -17.85 5.36
C ARG A 339 -7.81 -17.57 6.30
N VAL A 340 -9.00 -18.02 5.94
CA VAL A 340 -10.21 -17.88 6.76
C VAL A 340 -10.61 -19.26 7.24
N ARG A 341 -10.59 -19.48 8.55
CA ARG A 341 -11.08 -20.70 9.18
C ARG A 341 -12.58 -20.62 9.32
N LEU A 342 -13.26 -21.56 8.67
CA LEU A 342 -14.70 -21.71 8.71
C LEU A 342 -15.14 -22.57 9.92
N PRO A 343 -16.42 -22.49 10.34
CA PRO A 343 -16.98 -23.27 11.44
C PRO A 343 -16.93 -24.79 11.26
N ASP A 344 -16.88 -25.27 10.01
CA ASP A 344 -16.71 -26.68 9.67
C ASP A 344 -15.23 -27.16 9.79
N GLY A 345 -14.32 -26.25 10.15
CA GLY A 345 -12.89 -26.49 10.28
C GLY A 345 -12.10 -26.28 8.99
N ASN A 346 -12.76 -26.12 7.84
CA ASN A 346 -12.09 -25.88 6.57
C ASN A 346 -11.42 -24.51 6.55
N LEU A 347 -10.34 -24.39 5.77
CA LEU A 347 -9.59 -23.16 5.58
C LEU A 347 -9.80 -22.67 4.15
N LEU A 348 -10.32 -21.46 3.98
CA LEU A 348 -10.38 -20.77 2.71
C LEU A 348 -9.17 -19.86 2.57
N GLN A 349 -8.32 -20.10 1.57
CA GLN A 349 -7.13 -19.30 1.26
C GLN A 349 -7.41 -18.39 0.07
N GLY A 350 -6.91 -17.15 0.15
CA GLY A 350 -6.93 -16.20 -0.96
C GLY A 350 -5.74 -15.23 -0.91
N THR A 351 -5.30 -14.78 -2.09
CA THR A 351 -4.24 -13.78 -2.24
C THR A 351 -4.84 -12.40 -2.53
N PHE A 352 -4.38 -11.38 -1.79
CA PHE A 352 -4.89 -10.01 -1.86
C PHE A 352 -3.75 -9.00 -2.05
N TYR A 353 -4.07 -7.79 -2.51
CA TYR A 353 -3.12 -6.69 -2.36
C TYR A 353 -3.06 -6.27 -0.89
N ALA A 354 -1.88 -5.89 -0.42
CA ALA A 354 -1.71 -5.40 0.95
C ALA A 354 -2.58 -4.15 1.21
N TRP A 355 -2.83 -3.35 0.17
CA TRP A 355 -3.62 -2.12 0.20
C TRP A 355 -5.10 -2.32 -0.14
N ASP A 356 -5.53 -3.57 -0.37
CA ASP A 356 -6.96 -3.83 -0.55
C ASP A 356 -7.73 -3.43 0.72
N ARG A 357 -8.98 -3.00 0.50
CA ARG A 357 -9.90 -2.67 1.60
C ARG A 357 -10.39 -3.95 2.26
N VAL A 358 -10.73 -3.87 3.55
CA VAL A 358 -11.36 -4.97 4.29
C VAL A 358 -12.63 -5.47 3.58
N HIS A 359 -13.42 -4.59 2.98
CA HIS A 359 -14.58 -4.97 2.16
C HIS A 359 -14.27 -6.05 1.10
N ALA A 360 -13.12 -5.96 0.42
CA ALA A 360 -12.74 -6.91 -0.63
C ALA A 360 -12.56 -8.34 -0.08
N LEU A 361 -12.12 -8.47 1.18
CA LEU A 361 -12.04 -9.76 1.88
C LEU A 361 -13.43 -10.29 2.22
N PHE A 362 -14.35 -9.44 2.68
CA PHE A 362 -15.74 -9.85 2.96
C PHE A 362 -16.44 -10.32 1.69
N GLU A 363 -16.33 -9.56 0.60
CA GLU A 363 -16.85 -9.92 -0.72
C GLU A 363 -16.30 -11.27 -1.19
N PHE A 364 -14.99 -11.49 -1.08
CA PHE A 364 -14.35 -12.77 -1.41
C PHE A 364 -14.93 -13.95 -0.61
N VAL A 365 -15.14 -13.77 0.70
CA VAL A 365 -15.73 -14.81 1.54
C VAL A 365 -17.19 -15.06 1.13
N ARG A 366 -17.99 -14.00 0.92
CA ARG A 366 -19.38 -14.11 0.44
C ARG A 366 -19.48 -14.89 -0.88
N GLU A 367 -18.60 -14.59 -1.82
CA GLU A 367 -18.53 -15.26 -3.12
C GLU A 367 -18.14 -16.74 -3.01
N SER A 368 -17.42 -17.13 -1.96
CA SER A 368 -16.96 -18.51 -1.74
C SER A 368 -17.99 -19.37 -0.99
N LEU A 369 -18.97 -18.75 -0.34
CA LEU A 369 -20.01 -19.41 0.44
C LEU A 369 -21.25 -19.73 -0.41
N VAL A 370 -21.99 -20.78 -0.02
CA VAL A 370 -23.31 -21.09 -0.62
C VAL A 370 -24.34 -20.04 -0.20
N ASP A 371 -24.42 -19.75 1.10
CA ASP A 371 -25.31 -18.74 1.69
C ASP A 371 -24.58 -17.41 1.96
N GLY A 372 -23.91 -16.87 0.93
CA GLY A 372 -23.13 -15.62 1.06
C GLY A 372 -23.93 -14.36 1.42
N TRP A 373 -25.27 -14.45 1.41
CA TRP A 373 -26.17 -13.36 1.80
C TRP A 373 -26.25 -13.16 3.32
N GLN A 374 -25.93 -14.19 4.11
CA GLN A 374 -26.04 -14.12 5.57
C GLN A 374 -24.97 -13.19 6.18
N PRO A 375 -25.30 -12.41 7.22
CA PRO A 375 -24.32 -11.63 7.96
C PRO A 375 -23.32 -12.52 8.71
N PHE A 376 -22.04 -12.16 8.65
CA PHE A 376 -20.97 -12.84 9.38
C PHE A 376 -19.91 -11.85 9.86
N GLU A 377 -19.13 -12.30 10.83
CA GLU A 377 -17.99 -11.57 11.39
C GLU A 377 -16.69 -12.30 11.07
N LEU A 378 -15.63 -11.53 10.79
CA LEU A 378 -14.28 -12.03 10.66
C LEU A 378 -13.43 -11.53 11.84
N VAL A 379 -12.75 -12.44 12.51
CA VAL A 379 -11.88 -12.13 13.65
C VAL A 379 -10.43 -12.33 13.25
N ALA A 380 -9.64 -11.25 13.32
CA ALA A 380 -8.21 -11.24 13.05
C ALA A 380 -7.39 -11.90 14.18
N PRO A 381 -6.14 -12.32 13.89
CA PRO A 381 -5.22 -12.77 14.92
C PRO A 381 -5.11 -11.75 16.06
N GLY A 382 -5.33 -12.18 17.31
CA GLY A 382 -5.37 -11.28 18.46
C GLY A 382 -6.78 -10.85 18.89
N GLY A 383 -7.83 -11.33 18.23
CA GLY A 383 -9.22 -11.17 18.67
C GLY A 383 -9.89 -9.87 18.18
N GLN A 384 -9.22 -9.09 17.32
CA GLN A 384 -9.80 -7.91 16.70
C GLN A 384 -10.90 -8.34 15.70
N LYS A 385 -12.13 -7.89 15.93
CA LYS A 385 -13.23 -8.06 14.97
C LYS A 385 -13.05 -7.06 13.83
N LEU A 386 -13.09 -7.54 12.60
CA LEU A 386 -13.08 -6.70 11.41
C LEU A 386 -14.50 -6.25 11.09
N GLN A 387 -14.67 -4.97 10.76
CA GLN A 387 -15.95 -4.42 10.33
C GLN A 387 -15.96 -4.21 8.81
N GLU A 388 -17.04 -4.61 8.15
CA GLU A 388 -17.20 -4.47 6.69
C GLU A 388 -17.34 -3.00 6.27
N SER A 389 -17.94 -2.16 7.13
CA SER A 389 -18.16 -0.73 6.89
C SER A 389 -16.90 0.14 7.00
N GLU A 390 -15.81 -0.42 7.50
CA GLU A 390 -14.55 0.32 7.68
C GLU A 390 -13.78 0.35 6.34
N GLU A 391 -13.53 1.55 5.82
CA GLU A 391 -12.63 1.75 4.67
C GLU A 391 -11.15 1.59 5.06
N VAL A 392 -10.82 0.64 5.92
CA VAL A 392 -9.44 0.38 6.38
C VAL A 392 -8.79 -0.62 5.43
N SER A 393 -7.47 -0.49 5.22
CA SER A 393 -6.70 -1.41 4.38
C SER A 393 -6.18 -2.62 5.16
N LEU A 394 -5.90 -3.73 4.47
CA LEU A 394 -5.39 -4.95 5.11
C LEU A 394 -4.03 -4.74 5.84
N VAL A 395 -3.16 -3.86 5.32
CA VAL A 395 -1.92 -3.43 6.00
C VAL A 395 -2.20 -2.73 7.33
N GLU A 396 -3.20 -1.84 7.37
CA GLU A 396 -3.55 -1.10 8.58
C GLU A 396 -4.17 -2.01 9.65
N CYS A 397 -4.84 -3.08 9.23
CA CYS A 397 -5.31 -4.15 10.12
C CYS A 397 -4.20 -5.14 10.52
N ASN A 398 -2.94 -4.91 10.16
CA ASN A 398 -1.81 -5.81 10.38
C ASN A 398 -2.02 -7.24 9.84
N LEU A 399 -2.81 -7.39 8.76
CA LEU A 399 -3.11 -8.68 8.13
C LEU A 399 -2.06 -9.08 7.09
N VAL A 400 -0.81 -8.64 7.26
CA VAL A 400 0.26 -8.72 6.26
C VAL A 400 1.54 -9.22 6.93
N PRO A 401 2.35 -10.08 6.27
CA PRO A 401 2.23 -10.61 4.90
C PRO A 401 1.32 -11.83 4.79
N ALA A 402 0.92 -12.41 5.92
CA ALA A 402 -0.06 -13.48 5.96
C ALA A 402 -0.82 -13.45 7.29
N ALA A 403 -2.10 -13.80 7.27
CA ALA A 403 -2.91 -13.87 8.47
C ALA A 403 -3.93 -15.00 8.41
N LEU A 404 -4.24 -15.57 9.57
CA LEU A 404 -5.30 -16.56 9.76
C LEU A 404 -6.47 -15.91 10.50
N LEU A 405 -7.59 -15.78 9.82
CA LEU A 405 -8.84 -15.21 10.31
C LEU A 405 -9.77 -16.31 10.78
N THR A 406 -10.60 -16.02 11.77
CA THR A 406 -11.69 -16.92 12.19
C THR A 406 -13.01 -16.34 11.71
N PHE A 407 -13.78 -17.15 10.98
CA PHE A 407 -15.12 -16.81 10.55
C PHE A 407 -16.14 -17.22 11.61
N ASN A 408 -17.06 -16.32 11.94
CA ASN A 408 -18.19 -16.59 12.80
C ASN A 408 -19.47 -16.06 12.15
N TRP A 409 -20.53 -16.86 12.15
CA TRP A 409 -21.87 -16.36 11.78
C TRP A 409 -22.41 -15.40 12.85
N ASP A 410 -23.29 -14.48 12.44
CA ASP A 410 -24.04 -13.67 13.40
C ASP A 410 -24.91 -14.57 14.29
N ALA A 411 -24.68 -14.49 15.60
CA ALA A 411 -25.34 -15.34 16.59
C ALA A 411 -26.86 -15.17 16.60
N VAL A 412 -27.37 -13.96 16.31
CA VAL A 412 -28.81 -13.69 16.31
C VAL A 412 -29.48 -14.41 15.16
N VAL A 413 -28.93 -14.25 13.95
CA VAL A 413 -29.46 -14.87 12.73
C VAL A 413 -29.37 -16.39 12.81
N GLN A 414 -28.28 -16.94 13.37
CA GLN A 414 -28.14 -18.39 13.57
C GLN A 414 -29.15 -18.93 14.57
N ALA A 415 -29.47 -18.20 15.64
CA ALA A 415 -30.49 -18.62 16.60
C ALA A 415 -31.88 -18.70 15.95
N ASP A 416 -32.21 -17.74 15.08
CA ASP A 416 -33.49 -17.73 14.35
C ASP A 416 -33.58 -18.89 13.33
N ILE A 417 -32.50 -19.17 12.59
CA ILE A 417 -32.44 -20.30 11.65
C ILE A 417 -32.54 -21.64 12.39
N ALA A 418 -31.86 -21.78 13.53
CA ALA A 418 -31.94 -22.96 14.38
C ALA A 418 -33.35 -23.16 14.94
N ALA A 419 -34.02 -22.08 15.36
CA ALA A 419 -35.40 -22.11 15.82
C ALA A 419 -36.39 -22.50 14.70
N ALA A 420 -36.07 -22.17 13.44
CA ALA A 420 -36.82 -22.58 12.26
C ALA A 420 -36.54 -24.02 11.79
N GLY A 421 -35.66 -24.77 12.48
CA GLY A 421 -35.32 -26.15 12.13
C GLY A 421 -34.39 -26.31 10.93
N GLY A 422 -33.72 -25.24 10.51
CA GLY A 422 -32.70 -25.30 9.45
C GLY A 422 -31.48 -26.11 9.89
N LYS A 423 -31.02 -27.04 9.06
CA LYS A 423 -29.70 -27.66 9.22
C LYS A 423 -28.65 -26.69 8.69
N SER A 424 -27.47 -26.61 9.32
CA SER A 424 -26.32 -25.90 8.78
C SER A 424 -25.89 -26.59 7.47
N PRO A 425 -26.08 -25.95 6.31
CA PRO A 425 -25.67 -26.55 5.04
C PRO A 425 -24.15 -26.52 4.93
N THR A 426 -23.65 -27.28 3.95
CA THR A 426 -22.28 -27.16 3.45
C THR A 426 -21.95 -25.70 3.18
N LEU A 427 -20.94 -25.15 3.86
CA LEU A 427 -20.68 -23.72 3.85
C LEU A 427 -20.06 -23.23 2.55
N LEU A 428 -19.04 -23.97 2.07
CA LEU A 428 -18.33 -23.66 0.84
C LEU A 428 -19.09 -24.15 -0.38
N LYS A 429 -18.96 -23.41 -1.48
CA LYS A 429 -19.46 -23.84 -2.80
C LYS A 429 -18.86 -25.19 -3.22
N PRO A 430 -19.63 -26.02 -3.96
CA PRO A 430 -19.22 -27.37 -4.33
C PRO A 430 -17.93 -27.39 -5.16
N GLU A 431 -17.72 -26.40 -6.04
CA GLU A 431 -16.52 -26.27 -6.88
C GLU A 431 -15.21 -26.19 -6.05
N LEU A 432 -15.26 -25.51 -4.90
CA LEU A 432 -14.11 -25.39 -3.98
C LEU A 432 -13.92 -26.66 -3.16
N LEU A 433 -14.99 -27.40 -2.91
CA LEU A 433 -14.93 -28.67 -2.16
C LEU A 433 -14.41 -29.82 -3.03
N GLU A 434 -14.67 -29.81 -4.33
CA GLU A 434 -14.12 -30.78 -5.27
C GLU A 434 -12.59 -30.64 -5.41
N THR A 435 -12.09 -29.41 -5.31
CA THR A 435 -10.66 -29.08 -5.41
C THR A 435 -9.94 -29.02 -4.06
N ILE A 436 -10.62 -29.42 -2.96
CA ILE A 436 -10.10 -29.27 -1.61
C ILE A 436 -8.83 -30.11 -1.37
N GLN A 437 -7.79 -29.47 -0.86
CA GLN A 437 -6.52 -30.12 -0.57
C GLN A 437 -6.35 -30.33 0.93
N THR A 438 -5.45 -31.23 1.32
CA THR A 438 -5.05 -31.33 2.73
C THR A 438 -3.85 -30.42 2.95
N LEU A 439 -3.91 -29.56 3.96
CA LEU A 439 -2.79 -28.69 4.28
C LEU A 439 -1.64 -29.55 4.84
N SER A 440 -0.59 -29.76 4.05
CA SER A 440 0.59 -30.57 4.39
C SER A 440 1.40 -29.96 5.51
#